data_AF-A0A8C8VMW4-F1
#
_entry.id   AF-A0A8C8VMW4-F1
#
_cell.length_a   1.000
_cell.length_b   1.000
_cell.length_c   1.000
_cell.angle_alpha   90.00
_cell.angle_beta   90.00
_cell.angle_gamma   90.00
#
_symmetry.space_group_name_H-M   'P 1'
#
loop_
_entity.id
_entity.type
_entity.pdbx_description
1 polymer ?
#
loop_
_entity_poly.entity_id
_entity_poly.type
_entity_poly.pdbx_seq_one_letter_code
_entity_poly.pdbx_strand_id
1 'polypeptide(L)' 'MVVQDTGDPRKGVLLEPFIHQVGGHMSMMKYDEHTVCKPLISQEQWFYESLPTEMKQFTPKYKAMPTLMYCVSGNIVFF' A
#
# COMPACT_ATOMS: atom_id res chain seq x y z
N MET A 1 -13.18 -1.18 1.11
CA MET A 1 -12.16 -2.17 1.57
C MET A 1 -11.67 -1.67 2.92
N VAL A 2 -11.61 -2.45 4.00
CA VAL A 2 -11.25 -1.92 5.34
C VAL A 2 -9.87 -2.44 5.75
N VAL A 3 -9.01 -1.54 6.22
CA VAL A 3 -7.71 -1.88 6.79
C VAL A 3 -7.67 -1.48 8.26
N GLN A 4 -7.11 -2.33 9.12
CA GLN A 4 -6.91 -2.00 10.52
C GLN A 4 -5.65 -1.14 10.67
N ASP A 5 -5.79 0.02 11.30
CA ASP A 5 -4.65 0.88 11.61
C ASP A 5 -3.87 0.33 12.81
N THR A 6 -2.54 0.36 12.74
CA THR A 6 -1.67 -0.14 13.82
C THR A 6 -1.64 0.76 15.06
N GLY A 7 -2.10 2.02 14.96
CA GLY A 7 -2.24 2.94 16.09
C GLY A 7 -3.46 2.68 16.96
N ASP A 8 -4.52 2.06 16.41
CA ASP A 8 -5.68 1.57 17.15
C ASP A 8 -6.33 0.39 16.39
N PRO A 9 -6.14 -0.86 16.82
CA PRO A 9 -6.68 -2.04 16.14
C PRO A 9 -8.22 -2.10 16.12
N ARG A 10 -8.91 -1.22 16.88
CA ARG A 10 -10.37 -1.06 16.83
C ARG A 10 -10.83 -0.05 15.78
N LYS A 11 -9.90 0.68 15.16
CA LYS A 11 -10.18 1.70 14.15
C LYS A 11 -9.86 1.17 12.76
N GLY A 12 -10.89 0.70 12.08
CA GLY A 12 -10.81 0.36 10.65
C GLY A 12 -10.82 1.63 9.79
N VAL A 13 -9.89 1.73 8.85
CA VAL A 13 -9.89 2.74 7.80
C VAL A 13 -10.64 2.20 6.59
N LEU A 14 -11.70 2.89 6.19
CA LEU A 14 -12.42 2.59 4.96
C LEU A 14 -11.61 3.14 3.78
N LEU A 15 -11.09 2.24 2.95
CA LEU A 15 -10.45 2.58 1.70
C LEU A 15 -11.47 2.74 0.58
N GLU A 16 -11.23 3.75 -0.24
CA GLU A 16 -11.99 4.07 -1.44
C GLU A 16 -11.15 3.73 -2.68
N PRO A 17 -11.79 3.39 -3.83
CA PRO A 17 -11.06 3.19 -5.08
C PRO A 17 -10.25 4.43 -5.46
N PHE A 18 -9.00 4.24 -5.86
CA PHE A 18 -8.19 5.35 -6.34
C PHE A 18 -8.58 5.70 -7.79
N ILE A 19 -9.42 6.73 -7.94
CA ILE A 19 -10.04 7.10 -9.23
C ILE A 19 -9.05 7.56 -10.30
N HIS A 20 -7.84 7.97 -9.91
CA HIS A 20 -6.80 8.42 -10.83
C HIS A 20 -5.92 7.25 -11.34
N GLN A 21 -6.37 6.00 -11.16
CA GLN A 21 -5.72 4.85 -11.75
C GLN A 21 -5.82 4.92 -13.28
N VAL A 22 -4.68 5.06 -13.95
CA VAL A 22 -4.59 5.18 -15.41
C VAL A 22 -4.16 3.90 -16.11
N GLY A 23 -3.93 2.80 -15.39
CA GLY A 23 -3.55 1.51 -15.96
C GLY A 23 -3.35 0.39 -14.92
N GLY A 24 -3.06 -0.82 -15.39
CA GLY A 24 -2.80 -2.00 -14.56
C GLY A 24 -4.05 -2.82 -14.20
N HIS A 25 -3.89 -4.14 -14.05
CA HIS A 25 -4.97 -5.07 -13.68
C HIS A 25 -5.27 -5.11 -12.17
N MET A 26 -4.36 -4.60 -11.35
CA MET A 26 -4.55 -4.60 -9.90
C MET A 26 -5.22 -3.32 -9.43
N SER A 27 -6.20 -3.47 -8.55
CA SER A 27 -6.90 -2.34 -7.92
C SER A 27 -5.95 -1.56 -7.01
N MET A 28 -5.94 -0.24 -7.16
CA MET A 28 -5.36 0.69 -6.19
C MET A 28 -6.46 1.33 -5.36
N MET A 29 -6.20 1.47 -4.06
CA MET A 29 -7.15 2.02 -3.10
C MET A 29 -6.51 3.19 -2.36
N LYS A 30 -7.26 4.26 -2.16
CA LYS A 30 -6.80 5.43 -1.42
C LYS A 30 -6.90 5.16 0.08
N TYR A 31 -5.80 5.34 0.81
CA TYR A 31 -5.77 5.28 2.28
C TYR A 31 -5.91 6.67 2.89
N ASP A 32 -5.14 7.64 2.38
CA ASP A 32 -5.25 9.05 2.73
C ASP A 32 -4.96 9.96 1.50
N GLU A 33 -4.78 11.26 1.70
CA GLU A 33 -4.51 12.21 0.60
C GLU A 33 -3.20 11.94 -0.15
N HIS A 34 -2.21 11.34 0.50
CA HIS A 34 -0.86 11.15 -0.02
C HIS A 34 -0.40 9.69 -0.03
N THR A 35 -1.26 8.77 0.41
CA THR A 35 -0.94 7.34 0.51
C THR A 35 -1.99 6.53 -0.22
N VAL A 36 -1.53 5.68 -1.14
CA VAL A 36 -2.35 4.66 -1.77
C VAL A 36 -1.89 3.28 -1.33
N CYS A 37 -2.80 2.32 -1.30
CA CYS A 37 -2.45 0.93 -1.12
C CYS A 37 -2.88 0.08 -2.30
N LYS A 38 -2.14 -1.01 -2.53
CA LYS A 38 -2.43 -2.00 -3.56
C LYS A 38 -2.13 -3.40 -3.03
N PRO A 39 -2.66 -4.46 -3.67
CA PRO A 39 -2.31 -5.83 -3.30
C PRO A 39 -0.79 -6.04 -3.28
N LEU A 40 -0.31 -6.80 -2.31
CA LEU A 40 1.09 -7.17 -2.20
C LEU A 40 1.48 -8.10 -3.36
N ILE A 41 2.44 -7.66 -4.18
CA ILE A 41 3.16 -8.52 -5.13
C ILE A 41 4.57 -8.71 -4.60
N SER A 42 4.99 -9.96 -4.38
CA SER A 42 6.31 -10.28 -3.81
C SER A 42 7.47 -9.74 -4.65
N GLN A 43 7.35 -9.74 -5.98
CA GLN A 43 8.37 -9.19 -6.87
C GLN A 43 8.52 -7.67 -6.71
N GLU A 44 7.41 -6.96 -6.53
CA GLU A 44 7.42 -5.51 -6.31
C GLU A 44 7.96 -5.16 -4.93
N GLN A 45 7.55 -5.91 -3.90
CA GLN A 45 8.14 -5.79 -2.57
C GLN A 45 9.67 -5.92 -2.63
N TRP A 46 10.17 -6.97 -3.28
CA TRP A 46 11.61 -7.20 -3.40
C TRP A 46 12.31 -6.05 -4.15
N PHE A 47 11.69 -5.51 -5.21
CA PHE A 47 12.21 -4.33 -5.90
C PHE A 47 12.38 -3.14 -4.95
N TYR A 48 11.35 -2.79 -4.17
CA TYR A 48 11.42 -1.67 -3.23
C TYR A 48 12.37 -1.93 -2.04
N GLU A 49 12.47 -3.18 -1.56
CA GLU A 49 13.40 -3.56 -0.49
C GLU A 49 14.87 -3.55 -0.96
N SER A 50 15.12 -3.88 -2.23
CA SER A 50 16.44 -3.87 -2.86
C SER A 50 16.89 -2.50 -3.41
N LEU A 51 16.02 -1.48 -3.32
CA LEU A 51 16.19 -0.23 -4.05
C LEU A 51 17.39 0.57 -3.53
N PRO A 52 18.36 0.96 -4.39
CA PRO A 52 19.47 1.82 -4.00
C PRO A 52 18.98 3.14 -3.41
N THR A 53 19.70 3.69 -2.43
CA THR A 53 19.28 4.91 -1.71
C THR A 53 19.08 6.10 -2.64
N GLU A 54 19.93 6.21 -3.66
CA GLU A 54 19.92 7.26 -4.68
C GLU A 54 18.62 7.25 -5.50
N MET A 55 18.02 6.07 -5.67
CA MET A 55 16.80 5.89 -6.46
C MET A 55 15.54 6.20 -5.66
N LYS A 56 15.60 6.16 -4.31
CA LYS A 56 14.41 6.33 -3.45
C LYS A 56 13.70 7.67 -3.64
N GLN A 57 14.41 8.72 -4.02
CA GLN A 57 13.83 10.04 -4.30
C GLN A 57 12.97 10.07 -5.58
N PHE A 58 13.19 9.12 -6.49
CA PHE A 58 12.50 9.03 -7.78
C PHE A 58 11.40 7.96 -7.78
N THR A 59 11.24 7.24 -6.68
CA THR A 59 10.23 6.19 -6.52
C THR A 59 9.23 6.57 -5.43
N PRO A 60 7.98 6.09 -5.51
CA PRO A 60 7.03 6.21 -4.40
C PRO A 60 7.62 5.68 -3.09
N LYS A 61 7.20 6.27 -1.97
CA LYS A 61 7.72 5.88 -0.66
C LYS A 61 7.05 4.59 -0.21
N TYR A 62 7.71 3.47 -0.46
CA TYR A 62 7.29 2.18 0.09
C TYR A 62 7.31 2.21 1.63
N LYS A 63 6.14 2.07 2.24
CA LYS A 63 5.99 1.89 3.69
C LYS A 63 5.91 0.38 3.96
N ALA A 64 7.03 -0.22 4.37
CA ALA A 64 7.05 -1.57 4.91
C ALA A 64 6.26 -1.58 6.23
N MET A 65 4.95 -1.73 6.14
CA MET A 65 4.11 -1.90 7.31
C MET A 65 4.36 -3.29 7.90
N PRO A 66 4.26 -3.47 9.23
CA PRO A 66 4.34 -4.80 9.82
C PRO A 66 3.32 -5.70 9.13
N THR A 67 3.71 -6.96 8.91
CA THR A 67 3.06 -8.04 8.13
C THR A 67 1.56 -8.31 8.44
N LEU A 68 0.92 -7.50 9.28
CA LEU A 68 -0.41 -7.68 9.87
C LEU A 68 -1.45 -6.65 9.40
N MET A 69 -1.16 -5.75 8.46
CA MET A 69 -2.22 -4.95 7.83
C MET A 69 -2.98 -5.81 6.82
N TYR A 70 -3.92 -6.60 7.35
CA TYR A 70 -4.87 -7.35 6.56
C TYR A 70 -5.93 -6.39 6.05
N CYS A 71 -6.04 -6.30 4.73
CA CYS A 71 -7.35 -6.08 4.19
C CYS A 71 -8.19 -7.34 4.42
N VAL A 72 -9.49 -7.19 4.67
CA VAL A 72 -10.51 -8.27 4.63
C VAL A 72 -10.41 -9.14 3.34
N SER A 73 -9.65 -8.72 2.32
CA SER A 73 -9.47 -9.41 1.03
C SER A 73 -8.00 -9.79 0.70
N GLY A 74 -7.03 -9.66 1.61
CA GLY A 74 -5.64 -10.10 1.38
C GLY A 74 -4.55 -9.14 1.88
N ASN A 75 -3.29 -9.46 1.56
CA ASN A 75 -2.12 -8.64 1.90
C ASN A 75 -2.03 -7.40 0.99
N ILE A 76 -1.70 -6.24 1.56
CA ILE A 76 -1.56 -4.97 0.84
C ILE A 76 -0.25 -4.26 1.20
N VAL A 77 0.21 -3.37 0.32
CA VAL A 77 1.36 -2.49 0.51
C VAL A 77 0.96 -1.03 0.29
N PHE A 78 1.68 -0.12 0.94
CA PHE A 78 1.40 1.33 0.92
C PHE A 78 2.53 2.10 0.21
N PHE A 79 2.12 3.02 -0.67
CA PHE A 79 2.98 3.88 -1.48
C PHE A 79 2.64 5.35 -1.27
#